data_AF-A0A5C3NZ50-F1
#
_entry.id   AF-A0A5C3NZ50-F1
#
_cell.length_a   1.000
_cell.length_b   1.000
_cell.length_c   1.000
_cell.angle_alpha   90.00
_cell.angle_beta   90.00
_cell.angle_gamma   90.00
#
_symmetry.space_group_name_H-M   'P 1'
#
loop_
_entity.id
_entity.type
_entity.pdbx_description
1 polymer ?
#
loop_
_entity_poly.entity_id
_entity_poly.type
_entity_poly.pdbx_seq_one_letter_code
_entity_poly.pdbx_strand_id
1 'polypeptide(L)'
;MAPPRKTKPEQTAWLNDRIPAFRQSQKESESGSWVLAMCQAWYEEWPIEDEIWGPDVRPPLPLSPEDKEKKEHASAAKQKQLISWFRNNSRSTSIQKSESAPAASKGKGKRSLQEVEIYSKLYYKEKVQANVDEELANLKAVRNVTAIEPPERLKIVREHTKASLEQESEDVKQKVAQAYAEEKERTRALALAYKKGKAGHLNSTSSEYWLRLMTMPTSSCAFSAIDTAPRDIRRALDPIAAASGCIYSVVLTGPMPVDGGAIGSL
;
A
#
# COMPACT_ATOMS: atom_id res chain seq x y z
N MET A 1 2.96 3.05 23.97
CA MET A 1 4.14 2.24 24.33
C MET A 1 4.42 1.26 23.21
N ALA A 2 5.67 1.10 22.79
CA ALA A 2 6.00 0.10 21.77
C ALA A 2 5.75 -1.31 22.34
N PRO A 3 5.15 -2.24 21.59
CA PRO A 3 4.94 -3.60 22.07
C PRO A 3 6.28 -4.23 22.48
N PRO A 4 6.33 -4.98 23.59
CA PRO A 4 7.56 -5.58 24.08
C PRO A 4 8.18 -6.49 23.01
N ARG A 5 9.51 -6.37 22.82
CA ARG A 5 10.24 -7.21 21.87
C ARG A 5 10.20 -8.64 22.37
N LYS A 6 9.69 -9.56 21.52
CA LYS A 6 9.55 -10.98 21.84
C LYS A 6 10.85 -11.79 21.70
N THR A 7 11.93 -11.19 21.20
CA THR A 7 13.21 -11.86 20.95
C THR A 7 14.32 -11.25 21.78
N LYS A 8 15.18 -12.10 22.34
CA LYS A 8 16.43 -11.71 23.01
C LYS A 8 17.40 -11.07 21.99
N PRO A 9 18.37 -10.26 22.42
CA PRO A 9 19.35 -9.65 21.50
C PRO A 9 20.18 -10.71 20.75
N GLU A 10 20.62 -11.77 21.44
CA GLU A 10 21.38 -12.89 20.86
C GLU A 10 20.58 -13.61 19.76
N GLN A 11 19.32 -13.95 20.08
CA GLN A 11 18.37 -14.50 19.11
C GLN A 11 18.20 -13.61 17.89
N THR A 12 18.19 -12.29 18.08
CA THR A 12 18.03 -11.34 16.97
C THR A 12 19.28 -11.31 16.09
N ALA A 13 20.48 -11.37 16.67
CA ALA A 13 21.73 -11.48 15.91
C ALA A 13 21.76 -12.77 15.07
N TRP A 14 21.44 -13.90 15.69
CA TRP A 14 21.37 -15.20 15.02
C TRP A 14 20.41 -15.22 13.83
N LEU A 15 19.24 -14.56 13.97
CA LEU A 15 18.25 -14.46 12.91
C LEU A 15 18.74 -13.55 11.76
N ASN A 16 19.43 -12.46 12.08
CA ASN A 16 20.00 -11.56 11.08
C ASN A 16 21.06 -12.24 10.22
N ASP A 17 21.93 -13.05 10.83
CA ASP A 17 23.00 -13.76 10.12
C ASP A 17 22.48 -14.73 9.07
N ARG A 18 21.24 -15.22 9.24
CA ARG A 18 20.57 -16.16 8.33
C ARG A 18 19.69 -15.51 7.26
N ILE A 19 19.55 -14.17 7.26
CA ILE A 19 18.79 -13.44 6.23
C ILE A 19 19.31 -13.71 4.81
N PRO A 20 20.64 -13.73 4.53
CA PRO A 20 21.15 -14.01 3.19
C PRO A 20 20.71 -15.40 2.67
N ALA A 21 20.82 -16.43 3.51
CA ALA A 21 20.40 -17.79 3.17
C ALA A 21 18.90 -17.89 2.89
N PHE A 22 18.07 -17.21 3.69
CA PHE A 22 16.63 -17.14 3.44
C PHE A 22 16.29 -16.49 2.09
N ARG A 23 17.01 -15.43 1.72
CA ARG A 23 16.81 -14.78 0.41
C ARG A 23 17.23 -15.67 -0.74
N GLN A 24 18.29 -16.46 -0.57
CA GLN A 24 18.72 -17.42 -1.56
C GLN A 24 17.68 -18.53 -1.75
N SER A 25 17.18 -19.12 -0.66
CA SER A 25 16.13 -20.15 -0.73
C SER A 25 14.81 -19.62 -1.31
N GLN A 26 14.52 -18.32 -1.19
CA GLN A 26 13.38 -17.70 -1.87
C GLN A 26 13.56 -17.62 -3.38
N LYS A 27 14.79 -17.35 -3.87
CA LYS A 27 15.08 -17.31 -5.31
C LYS A 27 15.01 -18.71 -5.94
N GLU A 28 15.51 -19.70 -5.22
CA GLU A 28 15.56 -21.11 -5.65
C GLU A 28 14.20 -21.82 -5.50
N SER A 29 13.19 -21.16 -4.90
CA SER A 29 11.89 -21.76 -4.54
C SER A 29 11.97 -22.92 -3.53
N GLU A 30 13.10 -23.09 -2.87
CA GLU A 30 13.35 -24.12 -1.85
C GLU A 30 13.11 -23.59 -0.42
N SER A 31 12.10 -22.74 -0.24
CA SER A 31 11.84 -22.12 1.07
C SER A 31 11.40 -23.13 2.14
N GLY A 32 10.79 -24.27 1.74
CA GLY A 32 10.31 -25.28 2.69
C GLY A 32 11.43 -26.03 3.41
N SER A 33 12.41 -26.54 2.65
CA SER A 33 13.57 -27.26 3.20
C SER A 33 14.41 -26.35 4.10
N TRP A 34 14.66 -25.11 3.66
CA TRP A 34 15.36 -24.12 4.45
C TRP A 34 14.66 -23.81 5.78
N VAL A 35 13.33 -23.62 5.77
CA VAL A 35 12.56 -23.33 7.00
C VAL A 35 12.69 -24.47 8.01
N LEU A 36 12.64 -25.73 7.56
CA LEU A 36 12.78 -26.89 8.44
C LEU A 36 14.18 -26.94 9.06
N ALA A 37 15.23 -26.81 8.24
CA ALA A 37 16.62 -26.79 8.72
C ALA A 37 16.88 -25.63 9.69
N MET A 38 16.35 -24.44 9.39
CA MET A 38 16.44 -23.27 10.28
C MET A 38 15.71 -23.51 11.60
N CYS A 39 14.53 -24.15 11.61
CA CYS A 39 13.81 -24.43 12.85
C CYS A 39 14.57 -25.44 13.70
N GLN A 40 15.15 -26.46 13.08
CA GLN A 40 15.98 -27.43 13.77
C GLN A 40 17.19 -26.75 14.43
N ALA A 41 17.97 -25.97 13.67
CA ALA A 41 19.12 -25.24 14.21
C ALA A 41 18.72 -24.26 15.32
N TRP A 42 17.52 -23.65 15.22
CA TRP A 42 16.98 -22.81 16.29
C TRP A 42 16.72 -23.61 17.57
N TYR A 43 16.13 -24.80 17.46
CA TYR A 43 15.80 -25.65 18.61
C TYR A 43 17.04 -26.32 19.24
N GLU A 44 18.13 -26.44 18.50
CA GLU A 44 19.43 -26.88 19.03
C GLU A 44 20.05 -25.82 19.95
N GLU A 45 19.97 -24.54 19.59
CA GLU A 45 20.49 -23.44 20.44
C GLU A 45 19.52 -22.99 21.53
N TRP A 46 18.21 -23.01 21.23
CA TRP A 46 17.15 -22.64 22.17
C TRP A 46 16.07 -23.72 22.18
N PRO A 47 16.25 -24.78 23.00
CA PRO A 47 15.24 -25.80 23.19
C PRO A 47 13.88 -25.18 23.55
N ILE A 48 12.81 -25.66 22.93
CA ILE A 48 11.45 -25.21 23.25
C ILE A 48 11.12 -25.55 24.70
N GLU A 49 11.71 -26.62 25.22
CA GLU A 49 11.58 -27.08 26.58
C GLU A 49 11.85 -25.96 27.58
N ASP A 50 12.92 -25.19 27.36
CA ASP A 50 13.33 -24.10 28.25
C ASP A 50 12.33 -22.93 28.23
N GLU A 51 11.58 -22.76 27.13
CA GLU A 51 10.53 -21.75 26.99
C GLU A 51 9.21 -22.19 27.65
N ILE A 52 8.89 -23.49 27.62
CA ILE A 52 7.65 -24.04 28.21
C ILE A 52 7.80 -24.24 29.72
N TRP A 53 8.86 -24.95 30.14
CA TRP A 53 9.04 -25.41 31.51
C TRP A 53 10.07 -24.58 32.30
N GLY A 54 10.96 -23.87 31.60
CA GLY A 54 12.07 -23.13 32.21
C GLY A 54 13.40 -23.91 32.11
N PRO A 55 14.55 -23.20 32.15
CA PRO A 55 15.86 -23.78 31.86
C PRO A 55 16.31 -24.87 32.85
N ASP A 56 15.77 -24.88 34.07
CA ASP A 56 16.16 -25.82 35.13
C ASP A 56 15.10 -26.91 35.41
N VAL A 57 13.94 -26.85 34.74
CA VAL A 57 12.82 -27.75 34.99
C VAL A 57 12.72 -28.74 33.83
N ARG A 58 13.29 -29.94 34.01
CA ARG A 58 13.04 -31.03 33.07
C ARG A 58 11.72 -31.72 33.41
N PRO A 59 10.79 -31.85 32.44
CA PRO A 59 9.60 -32.64 32.66
C PRO A 59 9.98 -34.10 32.95
N PRO A 60 9.22 -34.80 33.81
CA PRO A 60 9.47 -36.21 34.10
C PRO A 60 9.33 -37.04 32.81
N LEU A 61 10.29 -37.93 32.58
CA LEU A 61 10.18 -38.96 31.53
C LEU A 61 9.51 -40.21 32.12
N PRO A 62 8.53 -40.82 31.43
CA PRO A 62 8.01 -40.47 30.11
C PRO A 62 7.07 -39.24 30.12
N LEU A 63 7.13 -38.42 29.06
CA LEU A 63 6.26 -37.25 28.90
C LEU A 63 4.78 -37.66 28.93
N SER A 64 4.00 -36.98 29.76
CA SER A 64 2.52 -37.07 29.77
C SER A 64 1.97 -36.72 28.38
N PRO A 65 0.85 -37.33 27.92
CA PRO A 65 0.20 -36.95 26.67
C PRO A 65 -0.10 -35.44 26.60
N GLU A 66 -0.50 -34.83 27.72
CA GLU A 66 -0.75 -33.38 27.80
C GLU A 66 0.52 -32.55 27.55
N ASP A 67 1.68 -33.03 28.01
CA ASP A 67 2.96 -32.33 27.82
C ASP A 67 3.46 -32.45 26.38
N LYS A 68 3.16 -33.57 25.70
CA LYS A 68 3.44 -33.72 24.27
C LYS A 68 2.63 -32.74 23.44
N GLU A 69 1.33 -32.62 23.71
CA GLU A 69 0.46 -31.65 23.01
C GLU A 69 0.92 -30.20 23.23
N LYS A 70 1.31 -29.85 24.47
CA LYS A 70 1.89 -28.53 24.77
C LYS A 70 3.17 -28.27 23.97
N LYS A 71 4.06 -29.27 23.89
CA LYS A 71 5.30 -29.18 23.10
C LYS A 71 5.03 -28.99 21.61
N GLU A 72 4.10 -29.75 21.06
CA GLU A 72 3.70 -29.65 19.64
C GLU A 72 3.06 -28.30 19.32
N HIS A 73 2.18 -27.81 20.19
CA HIS A 73 1.56 -26.51 19.99
C HIS A 73 2.58 -25.36 20.07
N ALA A 74 3.48 -25.40 21.06
CA ALA A 74 4.55 -24.42 21.22
C ALA A 74 5.51 -24.42 20.02
N SER A 75 5.90 -25.60 19.53
CA SER A 75 6.79 -25.71 18.36
C SER A 75 6.13 -25.16 17.09
N ALA A 76 4.85 -25.46 16.85
CA ALA A 76 4.10 -24.92 15.72
C ALA A 76 3.93 -23.39 15.81
N ALA A 77 3.66 -22.86 17.01
CA ALA A 77 3.57 -21.42 17.24
C ALA A 77 4.92 -20.72 16.99
N LYS A 78 6.02 -21.33 17.46
CA LYS A 78 7.37 -20.79 17.29
C LYS A 78 7.81 -20.80 15.83
N GLN A 79 7.55 -21.89 15.12
CA GLN A 79 7.80 -21.97 13.67
C GLN A 79 7.08 -20.85 12.91
N LYS A 80 5.78 -20.63 13.18
CA LYS A 80 5.02 -19.52 12.57
C LYS A 80 5.62 -18.16 12.91
N GLN A 81 6.06 -17.97 14.15
CA GLN A 81 6.72 -16.74 14.60
C GLN A 81 8.02 -16.48 13.84
N LEU A 82 8.89 -17.49 13.73
CA LEU A 82 10.17 -17.39 13.01
C LEU A 82 9.96 -17.08 11.53
N ILE A 83 9.04 -17.79 10.85
CA ILE A 83 8.70 -17.53 9.45
C ILE A 83 8.18 -16.11 9.26
N SER A 84 7.27 -15.66 10.14
CA SER A 84 6.74 -14.30 10.10
C SER A 84 7.84 -13.25 10.32
N TRP A 85 8.77 -13.52 11.25
CA TRP A 85 9.92 -12.68 11.49
C TRP A 85 10.79 -12.54 10.23
N PHE A 86 11.16 -13.64 9.58
CA PHE A 86 11.95 -13.59 8.35
C PHE A 86 11.21 -12.87 7.23
N ARG A 87 9.90 -13.11 7.04
CA ARG A 87 9.11 -12.39 6.03
C ARG A 87 9.08 -10.87 6.24
N ASN A 88 9.05 -10.43 7.50
CA ASN A 88 8.99 -9.02 7.85
C ASN A 88 10.37 -8.34 7.82
N ASN A 89 11.44 -9.08 8.13
CA ASN A 89 12.81 -8.53 8.24
C ASN A 89 13.69 -8.83 7.02
N SER A 90 13.30 -9.76 6.14
CA SER A 90 14.08 -10.08 4.93
C SER A 90 13.90 -9.07 3.80
N ARG A 91 12.78 -8.35 3.79
CA ARG A 91 12.60 -7.19 2.90
C ARG A 91 13.57 -6.13 3.39
N SER A 92 14.58 -5.80 2.59
CA SER A 92 15.56 -4.81 3.02
C SER A 92 14.81 -3.53 3.42
N THR A 93 14.84 -3.20 4.70
CA THR A 93 14.41 -1.88 5.20
C THR A 93 15.28 -0.77 4.59
N SER A 94 16.45 -1.15 4.08
CA SER A 94 17.20 -0.42 3.07
C SER A 94 16.90 -1.00 1.68
N ILE A 95 15.73 -0.71 1.12
CA ILE A 95 15.74 -0.33 -0.30
C ILE A 95 16.43 1.04 -0.27
N GLN A 96 17.76 1.03 -0.26
CA GLN A 96 18.47 2.00 -1.08
C GLN A 96 17.70 1.96 -2.39
N LYS A 97 17.06 3.06 -2.75
CA LYS A 97 16.40 3.21 -4.04
C LYS A 97 17.49 3.02 -5.08
N SER A 98 17.90 1.78 -5.34
CA SER A 98 18.53 1.46 -6.60
C SER A 98 17.49 1.91 -7.61
N GLU A 99 17.95 2.73 -8.52
CA GLU A 99 17.21 3.36 -9.60
C GLU A 99 16.71 2.30 -10.60
N SER A 100 16.10 1.21 -10.11
CA SER A 100 15.29 0.37 -10.94
C SER A 100 14.18 1.24 -11.51
N ALA A 101 14.11 1.28 -12.83
CA ALA A 101 13.18 2.03 -13.65
C ALA A 101 11.80 2.14 -12.97
N PRO A 102 11.14 3.31 -13.02
CA PRO A 102 9.82 3.47 -12.42
C PRO A 102 8.89 2.42 -13.02
N ALA A 103 8.63 1.36 -12.26
CA ALA A 103 7.56 0.44 -12.57
C ALA A 103 6.32 1.31 -12.73
N ALA A 104 5.77 1.37 -13.94
CA ALA A 104 4.55 2.11 -14.26
C ALA A 104 3.60 1.85 -13.12
N SER A 105 3.23 2.91 -12.38
CA SER A 105 2.55 2.77 -11.10
C SER A 105 1.29 1.96 -11.35
N LYS A 106 1.34 0.65 -11.03
CA LYS A 106 0.18 -0.22 -11.11
C LYS A 106 -0.84 0.50 -10.25
N GLY A 107 -1.88 1.04 -10.89
CA GLY A 107 -2.83 1.92 -10.22
C GLY A 107 -3.26 1.20 -8.95
N LYS A 108 -2.85 1.73 -7.79
CA LYS A 108 -3.20 1.11 -6.51
C LYS A 108 -4.71 0.98 -6.55
N GLY A 109 -5.22 -0.26 -6.51
CA GLY A 109 -6.66 -0.50 -6.54
C GLY A 109 -7.29 0.36 -5.47
N LYS A 110 -8.02 1.40 -5.87
CA LYS A 110 -8.68 2.27 -4.91
C LYS A 110 -9.77 1.43 -4.27
N ARG A 111 -9.86 1.45 -2.94
CA ARG A 111 -11.02 0.88 -2.24
C ARG A 111 -12.29 1.59 -2.73
N SER A 112 -13.41 0.89 -2.77
CA SER A 112 -14.69 1.54 -2.98
C SER A 112 -14.95 2.53 -1.85
N LEU A 113 -15.57 3.66 -2.17
CA LEU A 113 -15.99 4.66 -1.18
C LEU A 113 -17.02 4.05 -0.24
N GLN A 114 -16.99 4.42 1.03
CA GLN A 114 -18.02 4.06 2.01
C GLN A 114 -19.27 4.92 1.82
N GLU A 115 -20.42 4.47 2.30
CA GLU A 115 -21.71 5.21 2.21
C GLU A 115 -21.60 6.63 2.77
N VAL A 116 -20.95 6.79 3.93
CA VAL A 116 -20.70 8.11 4.56
C VAL A 116 -19.85 9.01 3.65
N GLU A 117 -18.86 8.44 2.95
CA GLU A 117 -18.01 9.19 2.01
C GLU A 117 -18.79 9.61 0.76
N ILE A 118 -19.73 8.77 0.31
CA ILE A 118 -20.63 9.07 -0.82
C ILE A 118 -21.63 10.16 -0.43
N TYR A 119 -22.22 10.07 0.77
CA TYR A 119 -23.10 11.11 1.30
C TYR A 119 -22.37 12.46 1.41
N SER A 120 -21.17 12.49 1.98
CA SER A 120 -20.33 13.70 1.99
C SER A 120 -20.09 14.23 0.57
N LYS A 121 -19.74 13.35 -0.39
CA LYS A 121 -19.51 13.78 -1.77
C LYS A 121 -20.74 14.46 -2.41
N LEU A 122 -21.95 13.99 -2.09
CA LEU A 122 -23.20 14.51 -2.66
C LEU A 122 -23.74 15.75 -1.92
N TYR A 123 -23.70 15.74 -0.58
CA TYR A 123 -24.45 16.69 0.25
C TYR A 123 -23.59 17.51 1.21
N TYR A 124 -22.26 17.42 1.16
CA TYR A 124 -21.40 18.12 2.13
C TYR A 124 -21.63 19.63 2.13
N LYS A 125 -21.64 20.27 0.96
CA LYS A 125 -21.80 21.73 0.86
C LYS A 125 -23.15 22.22 1.34
N GLU A 126 -24.21 21.44 1.11
CA GLU A 126 -25.58 21.86 1.37
C GLU A 126 -26.00 21.62 2.83
N LYS A 127 -25.56 20.50 3.42
CA LYS A 127 -26.14 20.02 4.69
C LYS A 127 -25.13 19.83 5.83
N VAL A 128 -23.89 19.45 5.50
CA VAL A 128 -22.89 19.10 6.53
C VAL A 128 -21.97 20.28 6.84
N GLN A 129 -21.68 21.13 5.84
CA GLN A 129 -20.69 22.18 5.96
C GLN A 129 -21.02 23.20 7.06
N ALA A 130 -22.29 23.63 7.16
CA ALA A 130 -22.70 24.61 8.17
C ALA A 130 -22.42 24.10 9.60
N ASN A 131 -22.86 22.89 9.93
CA ASN A 131 -22.66 22.28 11.25
C ASN A 131 -21.17 22.08 11.57
N VAL A 132 -20.37 21.68 10.58
CA VAL A 132 -18.92 21.54 10.73
C VAL A 132 -18.26 22.89 10.98
N ASP A 133 -18.62 23.92 10.21
CA ASP A 133 -18.01 25.25 10.33
C ASP A 133 -18.40 25.89 11.69
N GLU A 134 -19.62 25.66 12.17
CA GLU A 134 -20.06 26.07 13.52
C GLU A 134 -19.25 25.38 14.63
N GLU A 135 -19.09 24.05 14.59
CA GLU A 135 -18.30 23.36 15.62
C GLU A 135 -16.81 23.75 15.56
N LEU A 136 -16.26 23.93 14.36
CA LEU A 136 -14.89 24.42 14.21
C LEU A 136 -14.74 25.85 14.74
N ALA A 137 -15.73 26.72 14.55
CA ALA A 137 -15.72 28.06 15.14
C ALA A 137 -15.79 28.01 16.67
N ASN A 138 -16.65 27.15 17.23
CA ASN A 138 -16.77 26.94 18.68
C ASN A 138 -15.47 26.41 19.29
N LEU A 139 -14.83 25.42 18.67
CA LEU A 139 -13.56 24.86 19.15
C LEU A 139 -12.41 25.87 19.06
N LYS A 140 -12.38 26.71 18.02
CA LYS A 140 -11.41 27.81 17.91
C LYS A 140 -11.60 28.83 19.03
N ALA A 141 -12.84 29.19 19.35
CA ALA A 141 -13.16 30.12 20.43
C ALA A 141 -12.80 29.55 21.81
N VAL A 142 -13.15 28.29 22.08
CA VAL A 142 -12.86 27.63 23.37
C VAL A 142 -11.37 27.46 23.61
N ARG A 143 -10.60 27.06 22.59
CA ARG A 143 -9.16 26.82 22.72
C ARG A 143 -8.31 28.07 22.49
N ASN A 144 -8.89 29.19 22.04
CA ASN A 144 -8.19 30.40 21.61
C ASN A 144 -7.10 30.14 20.56
N VAL A 145 -7.36 29.25 19.60
CA VAL A 145 -6.41 28.89 18.52
C VAL A 145 -6.93 29.36 17.17
N THR A 146 -6.03 29.87 16.32
CA THR A 146 -6.37 30.34 14.95
C THR A 146 -6.66 29.19 13.98
N ALA A 147 -5.98 28.05 14.14
CA ALA A 147 -6.12 26.86 13.30
C ALA A 147 -6.24 25.57 14.13
N ILE A 148 -7.16 24.69 13.73
CA ILE A 148 -7.33 23.36 14.32
C ILE A 148 -6.45 22.37 13.57
N GLU A 149 -5.87 21.40 14.28
CA GLU A 149 -5.03 20.38 13.66
C GLU A 149 -5.83 19.58 12.60
N PRO A 150 -5.22 19.27 11.43
CA PRO A 150 -5.87 18.47 10.39
C PRO A 150 -6.54 17.16 10.85
N PRO A 151 -5.94 16.32 11.73
CA PRO A 151 -6.59 15.09 12.21
C PRO A 151 -7.86 15.35 13.02
N GLU A 152 -7.88 16.37 13.87
CA GLU A 152 -9.06 16.73 14.67
C GLU A 152 -10.18 17.26 13.77
N ARG A 153 -9.86 18.14 12.81
CA ARG A 153 -10.82 18.63 11.82
C ARG A 153 -11.46 17.49 11.04
N LEU A 154 -10.66 16.51 10.60
CA LEU A 154 -11.17 15.35 9.87
C LEU A 154 -12.07 14.46 10.74
N LYS A 155 -11.80 14.36 12.04
CA LYS A 155 -12.65 13.62 12.99
C LYS A 155 -14.03 14.28 13.10
N ILE A 156 -14.06 15.59 13.30
CA ILE A 156 -15.30 16.40 13.37
C ILE A 156 -16.13 16.23 12.11
N VAL A 157 -15.51 16.38 10.93
CA VAL A 157 -16.19 16.20 9.64
C VAL A 157 -16.85 14.82 9.55
N ARG A 158 -16.13 13.75 9.95
CA ARG A 158 -16.67 12.38 9.88
C ARG A 158 -17.84 12.17 10.85
N GLU A 159 -17.75 12.71 12.06
CA GLU A 159 -18.79 12.57 13.08
C GLU A 159 -20.08 13.29 12.64
N HIS A 160 -19.98 14.54 12.17
CA HIS A 160 -21.13 15.27 11.63
C HIS A 160 -21.71 14.65 10.37
N THR A 161 -20.86 14.23 9.43
CA THR A 161 -21.35 13.58 8.21
C THR A 161 -22.15 12.32 8.54
N LYS A 162 -21.70 11.53 9.52
CA LYS A 162 -22.38 10.33 9.98
C LYS A 162 -23.71 10.66 10.67
N ALA A 163 -23.70 11.63 11.60
CA ALA A 163 -24.91 12.07 12.31
C ALA A 163 -25.96 12.63 11.34
N SER A 164 -25.55 13.44 10.36
CA SER A 164 -26.45 13.93 9.31
C SER A 164 -27.03 12.78 8.50
N LEU A 165 -26.23 11.82 8.04
CA LEU A 165 -26.75 10.67 7.28
C LEU A 165 -27.80 9.85 8.07
N GLU A 166 -27.62 9.70 9.39
CA GLU A 166 -28.57 8.96 10.24
C GLU A 166 -29.92 9.69 10.41
N GLN A 167 -29.89 11.03 10.49
CA GLN A 167 -31.08 11.89 10.68
C GLN A 167 -31.87 12.16 9.40
N GLU A 168 -31.29 11.87 8.24
CA GLU A 168 -31.90 12.18 6.94
C GLU A 168 -33.10 11.31 6.60
N SER A 169 -33.90 11.80 5.66
CA SER A 169 -35.05 11.04 5.15
C SER A 169 -34.62 9.74 4.48
N GLU A 170 -35.50 8.73 4.54
CA GLU A 170 -35.27 7.43 3.92
C GLU A 170 -35.01 7.55 2.41
N ASP A 171 -35.61 8.54 1.73
CA ASP A 171 -35.37 8.81 0.31
C ASP A 171 -33.89 9.16 0.02
N VAL A 172 -33.26 9.96 0.89
CA VAL A 172 -31.85 10.35 0.74
C VAL A 172 -30.96 9.15 1.05
N LYS A 173 -31.28 8.36 2.09
CA LYS A 173 -30.55 7.14 2.42
C LYS A 173 -30.61 6.13 1.28
N GLN A 174 -31.76 5.95 0.63
CA GLN A 174 -31.91 5.10 -0.54
C GLN A 174 -31.07 5.58 -1.72
N LYS A 175 -31.04 6.90 -2.00
CA LYS A 175 -30.18 7.47 -3.05
C LYS A 175 -28.70 7.22 -2.79
N VAL A 176 -28.25 7.39 -1.54
CA VAL A 176 -26.86 7.10 -1.13
C VAL A 176 -26.55 5.61 -1.29
N ALA A 177 -27.46 4.72 -0.89
CA ALA A 177 -27.29 3.28 -1.02
C ALA A 177 -27.21 2.84 -2.49
N GLN A 178 -28.00 3.44 -3.37
CA GLN A 178 -27.93 3.21 -4.83
C GLN A 178 -26.57 3.67 -5.39
N ALA A 179 -26.15 4.89 -5.09
CA ALA A 179 -24.84 5.40 -5.52
C ALA A 179 -23.67 4.56 -4.97
N TYR A 180 -23.81 4.00 -3.76
CA TYR A 180 -22.85 3.07 -3.18
C TYR A 180 -22.77 1.74 -3.94
N ALA A 181 -23.91 1.16 -4.31
CA ALA A 181 -23.95 -0.05 -5.12
C ALA A 181 -23.26 0.18 -6.48
N GLU A 182 -23.53 1.32 -7.13
CA GLU A 182 -22.91 1.69 -8.42
C GLU A 182 -21.39 1.86 -8.31
N GLU A 183 -20.88 2.61 -7.33
CA GLU A 183 -19.43 2.81 -7.18
C GLU A 183 -18.71 1.50 -6.81
N LYS A 184 -19.38 0.62 -6.07
CA LYS A 184 -18.86 -0.72 -5.73
C LYS A 184 -18.74 -1.61 -6.95
N GLU A 185 -19.75 -1.65 -7.81
CA GLU A 185 -19.69 -2.36 -9.09
C GLU A 185 -18.65 -1.75 -10.03
N ARG A 186 -18.54 -0.42 -10.09
CA ARG A 186 -17.48 0.27 -10.85
C ARG A 186 -16.08 -0.12 -10.38
N THR A 187 -15.86 -0.14 -9.06
CA THR A 187 -14.58 -0.52 -8.47
C THR A 187 -14.26 -1.99 -8.71
N ARG A 188 -15.25 -2.88 -8.63
CA ARG A 188 -15.11 -4.30 -8.96
C ARG A 188 -14.76 -4.51 -10.44
N ALA A 189 -15.45 -3.83 -11.34
CA ALA A 189 -15.19 -3.87 -12.78
C ALA A 189 -13.76 -3.42 -13.10
N LEU A 190 -13.30 -2.32 -12.49
CA LEU A 190 -11.92 -1.86 -12.59
C LEU A 190 -10.94 -2.91 -12.05
N ALA A 191 -11.18 -3.46 -10.86
CA ALA A 191 -10.32 -4.50 -10.27
C ALA A 191 -10.22 -5.76 -11.16
N LEU A 192 -11.32 -6.17 -11.78
CA LEU A 192 -11.34 -7.27 -12.76
C LEU A 192 -10.57 -6.92 -14.04
N ALA A 193 -10.68 -5.69 -14.53
CA ALA A 193 -9.91 -5.21 -15.68
C ALA A 193 -8.40 -5.20 -15.37
N TYR A 194 -8.01 -4.77 -14.17
CA TYR A 194 -6.63 -4.85 -13.68
C TYR A 194 -6.14 -6.30 -13.57
N LYS A 195 -6.94 -7.20 -12.99
CA LYS A 195 -6.57 -8.62 -12.84
C LYS A 195 -6.39 -9.33 -14.19
N LYS A 196 -7.19 -8.99 -15.20
CA LYS A 196 -7.10 -9.56 -16.55
C LYS A 196 -5.93 -9.01 -17.39
N GLY A 197 -5.05 -8.18 -16.80
CA GLY A 197 -3.93 -7.57 -17.54
C GLY A 197 -4.37 -6.56 -18.61
N LYS A 198 -5.67 -6.23 -18.67
CA LYS A 198 -6.23 -5.27 -19.64
C LYS A 198 -6.17 -3.82 -19.16
N ALA A 199 -5.73 -3.57 -17.92
CA ALA A 199 -5.51 -2.21 -17.43
C ALA A 199 -4.08 -1.71 -17.72
N GLY A 200 -3.61 -1.92 -18.94
CA GLY A 200 -2.82 -0.88 -19.57
C GLY A 200 -3.82 0.13 -20.13
N HIS A 201 -4.00 1.26 -19.46
CA HIS A 201 -4.66 2.44 -20.03
C HIS A 201 -6.20 2.43 -20.18
N LEU A 202 -6.96 1.94 -19.18
CA LEU A 202 -8.45 2.04 -19.16
C LEU A 202 -9.01 3.06 -18.15
N ASN A 203 -8.24 4.09 -17.80
CA ASN A 203 -8.80 5.29 -17.13
C ASN A 203 -9.27 6.35 -18.13
N SER A 204 -9.40 5.99 -19.40
CA SER A 204 -10.14 6.78 -20.39
C SER A 204 -11.11 5.80 -21.03
N THR A 205 -12.39 5.96 -20.72
CA THR A 205 -13.50 5.32 -21.42
C THR A 205 -13.18 5.33 -22.91
N SER A 206 -13.24 4.23 -23.67
CA SER A 206 -12.85 4.26 -25.11
C SER A 206 -13.62 5.33 -25.91
N SER A 207 -14.85 5.66 -25.49
CA SER A 207 -15.59 6.83 -26.00
C SER A 207 -14.98 8.16 -25.56
N GLU A 208 -14.56 8.34 -24.31
CA GLU A 208 -13.79 9.53 -23.87
C GLU A 208 -12.35 9.53 -24.35
N TYR A 209 -11.74 8.40 -24.72
CA TYR A 209 -10.39 8.33 -25.27
C TYR A 209 -10.42 8.79 -26.73
N TRP A 210 -11.42 8.36 -27.51
CA TRP A 210 -11.69 8.95 -28.81
C TRP A 210 -12.21 10.39 -28.71
N LEU A 211 -13.05 10.72 -27.72
CA LEU A 211 -13.48 12.09 -27.49
C LEU A 211 -12.35 12.97 -26.95
N ARG A 212 -11.32 12.44 -26.26
CA ARG A 212 -10.11 13.13 -25.73
C ARG A 212 -8.92 13.10 -26.69
N LEU A 213 -8.95 12.21 -27.69
CA LEU A 213 -8.14 12.34 -28.90
C LEU A 213 -8.76 13.36 -29.87
N MET A 214 -10.10 13.48 -29.90
CA MET A 214 -10.81 14.48 -30.73
C MET A 214 -10.98 15.85 -30.06
N THR A 215 -11.18 15.91 -28.74
CA THR A 215 -10.90 17.13 -27.96
C THR A 215 -9.40 17.14 -27.74
N MET A 216 -8.72 17.82 -28.68
CA MET A 216 -7.32 18.20 -28.54
C MET A 216 -7.01 18.43 -27.06
N PRO A 217 -6.05 17.69 -26.46
CA PRO A 217 -5.64 17.98 -25.10
C PRO A 217 -5.37 19.48 -25.04
N THR A 218 -6.05 20.16 -24.12
CA THR A 218 -5.84 21.59 -23.90
C THR A 218 -4.33 21.79 -23.81
N SER A 219 -3.78 22.75 -24.56
CA SER A 219 -2.35 22.92 -24.79
C SER A 219 -1.49 22.69 -23.54
N SER A 220 -2.00 23.10 -22.36
CA SER A 220 -1.44 22.84 -21.03
C SER A 220 -1.04 21.38 -20.72
N CYS A 221 -1.81 20.36 -21.14
CA CYS A 221 -1.50 18.95 -20.86
C CYS A 221 -0.32 18.46 -21.70
N ALA A 222 -0.28 18.86 -22.98
CA ALA A 222 0.82 18.52 -23.89
C ALA A 222 2.14 19.13 -23.40
N PHE A 223 2.13 20.39 -22.96
CA PHE A 223 3.30 21.04 -22.37
C PHE A 223 3.81 20.30 -21.14
N SER A 224 2.93 19.92 -20.21
CA SER A 224 3.36 19.19 -19.00
C SER A 224 4.03 17.84 -19.32
N ALA A 225 3.57 17.15 -20.37
CA ALA A 225 4.15 15.89 -20.80
C ALA A 225 5.51 16.11 -21.49
N ILE A 226 5.61 17.15 -22.33
CA ILE A 226 6.87 17.56 -22.97
C ILE A 226 7.89 17.97 -21.91
N ASP A 227 7.50 18.74 -20.90
CA ASP A 227 8.36 19.20 -19.81
C ASP A 227 8.84 18.04 -18.92
N THR A 228 8.00 17.03 -18.74
CA THR A 228 8.33 15.86 -17.89
C THR A 228 9.14 14.81 -18.67
N ALA A 229 8.99 14.74 -19.99
CA ALA A 229 9.60 13.70 -20.84
C ALA A 229 11.14 13.61 -20.71
N PRO A 230 11.93 14.70 -20.72
CA PRO A 230 13.38 14.62 -20.56
C PRO A 230 13.80 13.92 -19.25
N ARG A 231 13.06 14.16 -18.16
CA ARG A 231 13.35 13.54 -16.86
C ARG A 231 13.09 12.04 -16.89
N ASP A 232 11.98 11.61 -17.50
CA ASP A 232 11.64 10.20 -17.60
C ASP A 232 12.56 9.46 -18.56
N ILE A 233 12.96 10.09 -19.66
CA ILE A 233 13.93 9.56 -20.63
C ILE A 233 15.30 9.38 -20.00
N ARG A 234 15.84 10.40 -19.31
CA ARG A 234 17.12 10.29 -18.58
C ARG A 234 17.07 9.18 -17.55
N ARG A 235 15.99 9.14 -16.76
CA ARG A 235 15.81 8.09 -15.76
C ARG A 235 15.80 6.67 -16.35
N ALA A 236 15.33 6.51 -17.59
CA ALA A 236 15.35 5.23 -18.28
C ALA A 236 16.71 4.91 -18.93
N LEU A 237 17.38 5.91 -19.50
CA LEU A 237 18.59 5.72 -20.31
C LEU A 237 19.90 5.84 -19.53
N ASP A 238 19.96 6.64 -18.46
CA ASP A 238 21.19 6.86 -17.68
C ASP A 238 21.79 5.54 -17.14
N PRO A 239 21.00 4.58 -16.61
CA PRO A 239 21.56 3.29 -16.18
C PRO A 239 22.14 2.47 -17.34
N ILE A 240 21.53 2.59 -18.53
CA ILE A 240 21.98 1.89 -19.73
C ILE A 240 23.27 2.53 -20.22
N ALA A 241 23.34 3.86 -20.28
CA ALA A 241 24.54 4.62 -20.62
C ALA A 241 25.71 4.31 -19.68
N ALA A 242 25.44 4.26 -18.37
CA ALA A 242 26.46 3.92 -17.37
C ALA A 242 26.97 2.48 -17.51
N ALA A 243 26.09 1.53 -17.84
CA ALA A 243 26.47 0.13 -18.01
C ALA A 243 27.17 -0.16 -19.35
N SER A 244 26.79 0.53 -20.43
CA SER A 244 27.32 0.29 -21.77
C SER A 244 28.51 1.17 -22.14
N GLY A 245 28.67 2.32 -21.48
CA GLY A 245 29.62 3.36 -21.90
C GLY A 245 29.22 4.08 -23.19
N CYS A 246 28.02 3.83 -23.73
CA CYS A 246 27.53 4.44 -24.96
C CYS A 246 26.76 5.74 -24.67
N ILE A 247 26.80 6.66 -25.64
CA ILE A 247 25.97 7.86 -25.65
C ILE A 247 24.70 7.57 -26.43
N TYR A 248 23.54 7.81 -25.81
CA TYR A 248 22.23 7.65 -26.45
C TYR A 248 21.64 9.03 -26.78
N SER A 249 21.03 9.15 -27.96
CA SER A 249 20.24 10.32 -28.35
C SER A 249 18.80 9.87 -28.63
N VAL A 250 17.83 10.64 -28.14
CA VAL A 250 16.40 10.39 -28.36
C VAL A 250 15.81 11.60 -29.06
N VAL A 251 15.25 11.37 -30.25
CA VAL A 251 14.54 12.38 -31.02
C VAL A 251 13.05 12.08 -30.93
N LEU A 252 12.29 13.03 -30.39
CA LEU A 252 10.83 12.97 -30.35
C LEU A 252 10.29 13.88 -31.45
N THR A 253 9.49 13.33 -32.35
CA THR A 253 8.81 14.10 -33.41
C THR A 253 7.30 14.03 -33.21
N GLY A 254 6.62 15.16 -33.34
CA GLY A 254 5.17 15.21 -33.21
C GLY A 254 4.58 16.56 -33.61
N PRO A 255 3.24 16.66 -33.69
CA PRO A 255 2.56 17.92 -33.96
C PRO A 255 2.88 18.92 -32.84
N MET A 256 3.39 20.10 -33.20
CA MET A 256 3.75 21.14 -32.23
C MET A 256 2.46 21.79 -31.69
N PRO A 257 2.20 21.75 -30.37
CA PRO A 257 0.96 22.31 -29.80
C PRO A 257 0.84 23.83 -30.03
N VAL A 258 1.98 24.51 -30.13
CA VAL A 258 2.09 25.96 -30.33
C VAL A 258 1.69 26.37 -31.75
N ASP A 259 1.91 25.50 -32.74
CA ASP A 259 1.68 25.78 -34.17
C ASP A 259 0.41 25.09 -34.70
N GLY A 260 -0.60 24.89 -33.84
CA GLY A 260 -1.87 24.28 -34.24
C GLY A 260 -1.72 22.83 -34.75
N GLY A 261 -0.66 22.14 -34.35
CA GLY A 261 -0.40 20.76 -34.77
C GLY A 261 0.35 20.62 -36.09
N ALA A 262 0.99 21.67 -36.61
CA ALA A 262 1.98 21.52 -37.67
C ALA A 262 3.12 20.58 -37.22
N ILE A 263 3.57 19.70 -38.11
CA ILE A 263 4.70 18.81 -37.84
C ILE A 263 5.98 19.65 -37.96
N GLY A 264 6.67 19.84 -36.85
CA GLY A 264 7.99 20.48 -36.80
C GLY A 264 8.94 19.69 -35.90
N SER A 265 10.23 19.91 -36.07
CA SER A 265 11.26 19.46 -35.12
C SER A 265 11.56 20.57 -34.12
N LEU A 266 11.64 20.22 -32.83
CA LEU A 266 12.28 21.07 -31.81
C LEU A 266 13.80 20.95 -31.91
#